data_AF-A0A920ITP6-F1
#
_entry.id   AF-A0A920ITP6-F1
#
_cell.length_a   1.000
_cell.length_b   1.000
_cell.length_c   1.000
_cell.angle_alpha   90.00
_cell.angle_beta   90.00
_cell.angle_gamma   90.00
#
_symmetry.space_group_name_H-M   'P 1'
#
loop_
_entity.id
_entity.type
_entity.pdbx_description
1 polymer ?
#
loop_
_entity_poly.entity_id
_entity_poly.type
_entity_poly.pdbx_seq_one_letter_code
_entity_poly.pdbx_strand_id
1 'polypeptide(L)'
;MKEKSLICTERCLCVARKASWGLKYTQEISDPDFTTGTEETDKQLLKNLIAFYCVLEGIFFYCGFTQILSMGRRNKMTGTAEQFQYILRDESMHVNFGIDVINQIKIENPHLWDDQMKSEAAQMILEGTELEIQYARDTMPRGVLG
;
A
#
# COMPACT_ATOMS: atom_id res chain seq x y z
N MET A 1 -22.98 -5.20 7.18
CA MET A 1 -21.77 -5.59 6.40
C MET A 1 -20.53 -4.78 6.79
N LYS A 2 -20.63 -3.46 7.02
CA LYS A 2 -19.50 -2.60 7.46
C LYS A 2 -18.87 -3.01 8.81
N GLU A 3 -19.69 -3.50 9.75
CA GLU A 3 -19.24 -3.87 11.11
C GLU A 3 -18.29 -5.08 11.15
N LYS A 4 -18.35 -6.01 10.19
CA LYS A 4 -17.44 -7.17 10.12
C LYS A 4 -16.07 -6.85 9.53
N SER A 5 -15.92 -5.75 8.78
CA SER A 5 -14.64 -5.37 8.17
C SER A 5 -13.68 -4.78 9.20
N LEU A 6 -14.19 -3.96 10.15
CA LEU A 6 -13.40 -3.43 11.27
C LEU A 6 -12.92 -4.55 12.22
N ILE A 7 -13.73 -5.61 12.36
CA ILE A 7 -13.38 -6.79 13.14
C ILE A 7 -12.15 -7.52 12.55
N CYS A 8 -11.88 -7.41 11.25
CA CYS A 8 -10.76 -8.10 10.63
C CYS A 8 -9.40 -7.57 11.12
N THR A 9 -9.26 -6.25 11.29
CA THR A 9 -8.09 -5.61 11.90
C THR A 9 -7.93 -5.97 13.37
N GLU A 10 -9.01 -6.26 14.09
CA GLU A 10 -8.95 -6.68 15.51
C GLU A 10 -8.70 -8.19 15.67
N ARG A 11 -8.96 -9.00 14.63
CA ARG A 11 -8.92 -10.46 14.71
C ARG A 11 -7.84 -11.15 13.85
N CYS A 12 -7.35 -10.55 12.76
CA CYS A 12 -6.13 -11.03 12.10
C CYS A 12 -4.96 -10.12 12.45
N LEU A 13 -3.99 -10.69 13.17
CA LEU A 13 -2.74 -10.02 13.49
C LEU A 13 -1.99 -9.56 12.22
N CYS A 14 -2.08 -10.36 11.16
CA CYS A 14 -1.52 -10.06 9.84
C CYS A 14 -2.06 -8.75 9.24
N VAL A 15 -3.38 -8.57 9.29
CA VAL A 15 -4.07 -7.37 8.79
C VAL A 15 -3.82 -6.20 9.72
N ALA A 16 -3.81 -6.43 11.04
CA ALA A 16 -3.52 -5.42 12.05
C ALA A 16 -2.12 -4.80 11.82
N ARG A 17 -1.10 -5.63 11.61
CA ARG A 17 0.28 -5.17 11.38
C ARG A 17 0.40 -4.30 10.12
N LYS A 18 -0.21 -4.72 9.01
CA LYS A 18 -0.26 -3.93 7.77
C LYS A 18 -0.95 -2.58 7.98
N ALA A 19 -2.10 -2.59 8.67
CA ALA A 19 -2.84 -1.36 8.96
C ALA A 19 -2.06 -0.41 9.88
N SER A 20 -1.43 -0.93 10.94
CA SER A 20 -0.59 -0.13 11.84
C SER A 20 0.62 0.46 11.13
N TRP A 21 1.25 -0.30 10.21
CA TRP A 21 2.37 0.20 9.41
C TRP A 21 1.93 1.37 8.52
N GLY A 22 0.80 1.25 7.83
CA GLY A 22 0.26 2.34 6.99
C GLY A 22 -0.13 3.58 7.81
N LEU A 23 -0.81 3.38 8.94
CA LEU A 23 -1.25 4.47 9.81
C LEU A 23 -0.09 5.32 10.34
N LYS A 24 1.07 4.72 10.60
CA LYS A 24 2.28 5.46 11.03
C LYS A 24 2.58 6.63 10.09
N TYR A 25 2.53 6.39 8.78
CA TYR A 25 2.86 7.41 7.78
C TYR A 25 1.70 8.37 7.50
N THR A 26 0.45 7.94 7.68
CA THR A 26 -0.72 8.81 7.49
C THR A 26 -0.97 9.75 8.67
N GLN A 27 -0.68 9.30 9.90
CA GLN A 27 -0.89 10.11 11.10
C GLN A 27 -0.06 11.38 11.11
N GLU A 28 1.20 11.31 10.64
CA GLU A 28 2.11 12.46 10.58
C GLU A 28 1.55 13.62 9.74
N ILE A 29 0.86 13.33 8.63
CA ILE A 29 0.28 14.35 7.75
C ILE A 29 -1.20 14.67 8.07
N SER A 30 -1.81 13.92 9.00
CA SER A 30 -3.20 14.13 9.42
C SER A 30 -3.32 15.19 10.51
N ASP A 31 -2.19 15.71 10.99
CA ASP A 31 -2.15 16.83 11.93
C ASP A 31 -2.70 18.10 11.25
N PRO A 32 -3.73 18.77 11.82
CA PRO A 32 -4.25 20.02 11.28
C PRO A 32 -3.21 21.14 11.13
N ASP A 33 -2.13 21.09 11.92
CA ASP A 33 -1.06 22.09 11.88
C ASP A 33 0.06 21.71 10.88
N PHE A 34 -0.06 20.58 10.18
CA PHE A 34 0.91 20.17 9.16
C PHE A 34 0.89 21.12 7.97
N THR A 35 2.05 21.72 7.67
CA THR A 35 2.25 22.58 6.49
C THR A 35 3.52 22.18 5.75
N THR A 36 3.43 22.15 4.42
CA THR A 36 4.59 22.01 3.53
C THR A 36 5.40 23.30 3.46
N GLY A 37 6.65 23.20 3.02
CA GLY A 37 7.54 24.35 2.80
C GLY A 37 8.82 24.38 3.63
N THR A 38 9.05 23.38 4.49
CA THR A 38 10.40 23.09 5.01
C THR A 38 10.87 21.76 4.46
N GLU A 39 12.20 21.57 4.41
CA GLU A 39 12.79 20.34 3.88
C GLU A 39 12.28 19.09 4.63
N GLU A 40 12.08 19.21 5.94
CA GLU A 40 11.59 18.13 6.79
C GLU A 40 10.13 17.78 6.49
N THR A 41 9.25 18.77 6.38
CA THR A 41 7.82 18.53 6.13
C THR A 41 7.58 18.05 4.71
N ASP A 42 8.35 18.53 3.75
CA ASP A 42 8.29 18.06 2.36
C ASP A 42 8.83 16.62 2.22
N LYS A 43 9.88 16.26 2.97
CA LYS A 43 10.34 14.86 3.10
C LYS A 43 9.29 13.98 3.76
N GLN A 44 8.58 14.46 4.78
CA GLN A 44 7.47 13.72 5.41
C GLN A 44 6.33 13.46 4.43
N LEU A 45 5.94 14.46 3.64
CA LEU A 45 4.95 14.30 2.57
C LEU A 45 5.43 13.25 1.55
N LEU A 46 6.69 13.31 1.13
CA LEU A 46 7.24 12.36 0.17
C LEU A 46 7.25 10.92 0.71
N LYS A 47 7.58 10.72 2.00
CA LYS A 47 7.48 9.41 2.66
C LYS A 47 6.04 8.91 2.66
N ASN A 48 5.08 9.78 2.98
CA ASN A 48 3.67 9.43 2.97
C ASN A 48 3.21 8.96 1.57
N LEU A 49 3.57 9.70 0.52
CA LEU A 49 3.23 9.34 -0.86
C LEU A 49 3.82 7.98 -1.25
N ILE A 50 5.07 7.69 -0.88
CA ILE A 50 5.70 6.40 -1.13
C ILE A 50 5.00 5.28 -0.33
N ALA A 51 4.67 5.51 0.94
CA ALA A 51 3.95 4.53 1.75
C ALA A 51 2.58 4.18 1.15
N PHE A 52 1.85 5.18 0.69
CA PHE A 52 0.48 5.00 0.21
C PHE A 52 0.45 4.42 -1.20
N TYR A 53 1.07 5.09 -2.18
CA TYR A 53 1.00 4.67 -3.58
C TYR A 53 1.88 3.45 -3.87
N CYS A 54 3.12 3.43 -3.38
CA CYS A 54 4.03 2.34 -3.73
C CYS A 54 3.80 1.09 -2.88
N VAL A 55 3.56 1.24 -1.57
CA VAL A 55 3.43 0.06 -0.67
C VAL A 55 1.98 -0.36 -0.48
N LEU A 56 1.09 0.54 -0.06
CA LEU A 56 -0.29 0.17 0.22
C LEU A 56 -1.04 -0.21 -1.07
N GLU A 57 -1.06 0.68 -2.07
CA GLU A 57 -1.71 0.37 -3.34
C GLU A 57 -0.84 -0.57 -4.18
N GLY A 58 0.44 -0.26 -4.38
CA GLY A 58 1.33 -1.02 -5.28
C GLY A 58 1.72 -2.43 -4.82
N ILE A 59 1.76 -2.71 -3.51
CA ILE A 59 2.15 -4.04 -2.98
C ILE A 59 0.97 -4.74 -2.31
N PHE A 60 0.35 -4.11 -1.30
CA PHE A 60 -0.67 -4.78 -0.49
C PHE A 60 -1.93 -5.10 -1.30
N PHE A 61 -2.42 -4.15 -2.10
CA PHE A 61 -3.61 -4.39 -2.92
C PHE A 61 -3.33 -5.36 -4.06
N TYR A 62 -2.21 -5.20 -4.77
CA TYR A 62 -1.83 -6.11 -5.86
C TYR A 62 -1.71 -7.56 -5.41
N CYS A 63 -1.09 -7.83 -4.25
CA CYS A 63 -1.05 -9.20 -3.70
C CYS A 63 -2.46 -9.73 -3.40
N GLY A 64 -3.32 -8.93 -2.78
CA GLY A 64 -4.73 -9.29 -2.51
C GLY A 64 -5.52 -9.62 -3.78
N PHE A 65 -5.30 -8.87 -4.87
CA PHE A 65 -5.97 -9.09 -6.15
C PHE A 65 -5.63 -10.47 -6.75
N THR A 66 -4.37 -10.90 -6.68
CA THR A 66 -3.97 -12.20 -7.24
C THR A 66 -4.75 -13.38 -6.64
N GLN A 67 -5.02 -13.34 -5.33
CA GLN A 67 -5.73 -14.40 -4.62
C GLN A 67 -7.19 -14.53 -5.10
N ILE A 68 -7.89 -13.39 -5.28
CA ILE A 68 -9.28 -13.36 -5.74
C ILE A 68 -9.38 -13.68 -7.23
N LEU A 69 -8.51 -13.09 -8.07
CA LEU A 69 -8.52 -13.32 -9.51
C LEU A 69 -8.14 -14.76 -9.87
N SER A 70 -7.30 -15.43 -9.07
CA SER A 70 -7.02 -16.87 -9.19
C SER A 70 -8.29 -17.73 -9.00
N MET A 71 -9.22 -17.32 -8.14
CA MET A 71 -10.53 -17.98 -8.04
C MET A 71 -11.38 -17.71 -9.28
N GLY A 72 -11.41 -16.46 -9.75
CA GLY A 72 -12.15 -16.07 -10.97
C GLY A 72 -11.74 -16.87 -12.20
N ARG A 73 -10.42 -17.07 -12.42
CA ARG A 73 -9.88 -17.91 -13.51
C ARG A 73 -10.34 -19.36 -13.48
N ARG A 74 -10.80 -19.84 -12.32
CA ARG A 74 -11.33 -21.20 -12.12
C ARG A 74 -12.85 -21.22 -12.07
N ASN A 75 -13.51 -20.17 -12.57
CA ASN A 75 -14.95 -19.98 -12.52
C ASN A 75 -15.53 -20.05 -11.10
N LYS A 76 -14.75 -19.66 -10.09
CA LYS A 76 -15.21 -19.54 -8.70
C LYS A 76 -15.32 -18.06 -8.33
N MET A 77 -16.41 -17.71 -7.63
CA MET A 77 -16.65 -16.33 -7.17
C MET A 77 -16.58 -15.29 -8.31
N THR A 78 -17.11 -15.63 -9.48
CA THR A 78 -16.94 -14.83 -10.71
C THR A 78 -17.44 -13.38 -10.57
N GLY A 79 -18.57 -13.16 -9.88
CA GLY A 79 -19.05 -11.79 -9.60
C GLY A 79 -18.12 -10.97 -8.71
N THR A 80 -17.49 -11.59 -7.70
CA THR A 80 -16.47 -10.92 -6.89
C THR A 80 -15.19 -10.69 -7.68
N ALA A 81 -14.77 -11.66 -8.50
CA ALA A 81 -13.61 -11.51 -9.37
C ALA A 81 -13.79 -10.37 -10.39
N GLU A 82 -14.99 -10.22 -10.95
CA GLU A 82 -15.33 -9.11 -11.86
C GLU A 82 -15.24 -7.75 -11.15
N GLN A 83 -15.80 -7.62 -9.93
CA GLN A 83 -15.65 -6.40 -9.13
C GLN A 83 -14.17 -6.06 -8.88
N PHE A 84 -13.36 -7.07 -8.57
CA PHE A 84 -11.92 -6.91 -8.36
C PHE A 84 -11.16 -6.53 -9.63
N GLN A 85 -11.63 -6.90 -10.83
CA GLN A 85 -11.04 -6.43 -12.08
C GLN A 85 -11.27 -4.93 -12.29
N TYR A 86 -12.46 -4.43 -11.98
CA TYR A 86 -12.73 -3.00 -12.03
C TYR A 86 -11.87 -2.23 -11.02
N ILE A 87 -11.76 -2.73 -9.80
CA ILE A 87 -10.89 -2.12 -8.78
C ILE A 87 -9.43 -2.13 -9.26
N LEU A 88 -8.90 -3.27 -9.73
CA LEU A 88 -7.53 -3.36 -10.24
C LEU A 88 -7.25 -2.36 -11.37
N ARG A 89 -8.23 -2.14 -12.27
CA ARG A 89 -8.10 -1.14 -13.33
C ARG A 89 -7.91 0.26 -12.75
N ASP A 90 -8.70 0.61 -11.74
CA ASP A 90 -8.63 1.93 -11.11
C ASP A 90 -7.32 2.08 -10.30
N GLU A 91 -6.93 1.06 -9.53
CA GLU A 91 -5.67 1.06 -8.77
C GLU A 91 -4.43 1.16 -9.66
N SER A 92 -4.46 0.58 -10.87
CA SER A 92 -3.35 0.74 -11.81
C SER A 92 -3.14 2.20 -12.23
N MET A 93 -4.22 2.99 -12.31
CA MET A 93 -4.12 4.42 -12.57
C MET A 93 -3.66 5.18 -11.32
N HIS A 94 -4.11 4.78 -10.12
CA HIS A 94 -3.68 5.42 -8.88
C HIS A 94 -2.17 5.27 -8.66
N VAL A 95 -1.63 4.06 -8.84
CA VAL A 95 -0.18 3.81 -8.69
C VAL A 95 0.62 4.59 -9.73
N ASN A 96 0.18 4.61 -11.00
CA ASN A 96 0.85 5.39 -12.04
C ASN A 96 0.87 6.88 -11.69
N PHE A 97 -0.28 7.43 -11.30
CA PHE A 97 -0.39 8.82 -10.88
C PHE A 97 0.52 9.12 -9.69
N GLY A 98 0.52 8.26 -8.66
CA GLY A 98 1.38 8.42 -7.49
C GLY A 98 2.86 8.43 -7.83
N ILE A 99 3.30 7.53 -8.72
CA ILE A 99 4.69 7.48 -9.20
C ILE A 99 5.05 8.77 -9.94
N ASP A 100 4.17 9.26 -10.81
CA ASP A 100 4.41 10.49 -11.56
C ASP A 100 4.49 11.70 -10.63
N VAL A 101 3.60 11.81 -9.63
CA VAL A 101 3.65 12.86 -8.60
C VAL A 101 4.96 12.81 -7.81
N ILE A 102 5.35 11.63 -7.32
CA ILE A 102 6.62 11.44 -6.58
C ILE A 102 7.81 11.86 -7.44
N ASN A 103 7.85 11.45 -8.70
CA ASN A 103 8.93 11.81 -9.62
C ASN A 103 8.93 13.32 -9.92
N GLN A 104 7.77 13.94 -10.10
CA GLN A 104 7.68 15.38 -10.34
C GLN A 104 8.18 16.17 -9.13
N ILE A 105 7.80 15.79 -7.91
CA ILE A 105 8.32 16.40 -6.67
C ILE A 105 9.84 16.29 -6.60
N LYS A 106 10.41 15.13 -6.94
CA LYS A 106 11.87 14.91 -6.96
C LYS A 106 12.57 15.76 -8.01
N ILE A 107 11.95 15.99 -9.17
CA ILE A 107 12.51 16.83 -10.25
C ILE A 107 12.49 18.30 -9.83
N GLU A 108 11.39 18.77 -9.25
CA GLU A 108 11.22 20.15 -8.81
C GLU A 108 12.03 20.47 -7.55
N ASN A 109 12.24 19.48 -6.68
CA ASN A 109 12.93 19.61 -5.40
C ASN A 109 14.04 18.54 -5.23
N PRO A 110 15.15 18.60 -5.98
CA PRO A 110 16.16 17.54 -5.99
C PRO A 110 16.84 17.29 -4.64
N HIS A 111 16.89 18.32 -3.78
CA HIS A 111 17.48 18.25 -2.44
C HIS A 111 16.70 17.32 -1.50
N LEU A 112 15.40 17.09 -1.74
CA LEU A 112 14.60 16.14 -0.96
C LEU A 112 14.99 14.68 -1.24
N TRP A 113 15.58 14.39 -2.40
CA TRP A 113 15.94 13.04 -2.84
C TRP A 113 17.42 12.71 -2.59
N ASP A 114 17.87 12.96 -1.37
CA ASP A 114 19.21 12.61 -0.90
C ASP A 114 19.37 11.10 -0.67
N ASP A 115 20.59 10.69 -0.31
CA ASP A 115 20.91 9.27 -0.10
C ASP A 115 20.21 8.67 1.13
N GLN A 116 19.90 9.49 2.14
CA GLN A 116 19.12 9.07 3.30
C GLN A 116 17.69 8.74 2.86
N MET A 117 17.03 9.63 2.12
CA MET A 117 15.66 9.46 1.65
C MET A 117 15.54 8.26 0.71
N LYS A 118 16.53 8.02 -0.17
CA LYS A 118 16.59 6.81 -1.00
C LYS A 118 16.67 5.54 -0.15
N SER A 119 17.53 5.54 0.87
CA SER A 119 17.68 4.40 1.77
C SER A 119 16.40 4.12 2.57
N GLU A 120 15.74 5.18 3.06
CA GLU A 120 14.48 5.07 3.78
C GLU A 120 13.35 4.56 2.88
N ALA A 121 13.22 5.07 1.65
CA ALA A 121 12.24 4.59 0.68
C ALA A 121 12.44 3.11 0.34
N ALA A 122 13.70 2.69 0.13
CA ALA A 122 14.02 1.28 -0.11
C ALA A 122 13.64 0.41 1.10
N GLN A 123 13.95 0.87 2.31
CA GLN A 123 13.60 0.16 3.54
C GLN A 123 12.08 0.04 3.71
N MET A 124 11.31 1.08 3.41
CA MET A 124 9.84 1.05 3.46
C MET A 124 9.26 0.00 2.50
N ILE A 125 9.80 -0.11 1.29
CA ILE A 125 9.36 -1.11 0.30
C ILE A 125 9.70 -2.53 0.78
N LEU A 126 10.89 -2.73 1.37
CA LEU A 126 11.31 -4.01 1.91
C LEU A 126 10.43 -4.43 3.11
N GLU A 127 10.16 -3.52 4.04
CA GLU A 127 9.27 -3.76 5.18
C GLU A 127 7.85 -4.09 4.73
N GLY A 128 7.31 -3.31 3.78
CA GLY A 128 6.01 -3.58 3.17
C GLY A 128 5.97 -4.98 2.57
N THR A 129 6.98 -5.34 1.78
CA THR A 129 7.07 -6.66 1.15
C THR A 129 7.10 -7.79 2.19
N GLU A 130 7.86 -7.65 3.27
CA GLU A 130 7.92 -8.65 4.35
C GLU A 130 6.57 -8.79 5.08
N LEU A 131 5.89 -7.68 5.38
CA LEU A 131 4.54 -7.71 5.93
C LEU A 131 3.55 -8.41 5.00
N GLU A 132 3.68 -8.20 3.68
CA GLU A 132 2.83 -8.86 2.70
C GLU A 132 3.12 -10.35 2.58
N ILE A 133 4.39 -10.76 2.67
CA ILE A 133 4.78 -12.17 2.71
C ILE A 133 4.15 -12.87 3.93
N GLN A 134 4.20 -12.24 5.10
CA GLN A 134 3.57 -12.76 6.31
C GLN A 134 2.05 -12.88 6.13
N TYR A 135 1.42 -11.85 5.58
CA TYR A 135 -0.01 -11.87 5.25
C TYR A 135 -0.36 -13.02 4.29
N ALA A 136 0.41 -13.20 3.20
CA ALA A 136 0.17 -14.26 2.23
C ALA A 136 0.34 -15.67 2.83
N ARG A 137 1.31 -15.86 3.73
CA ARG A 137 1.49 -17.12 4.48
C ARG A 137 0.30 -17.40 5.39
N ASP A 138 -0.21 -16.38 6.08
CA ASP A 138 -1.35 -16.52 6.99
C ASP A 138 -2.66 -16.78 6.24
N THR A 139 -2.86 -16.17 5.06
CA THR A 139 -4.08 -16.40 4.27
C THR A 139 -4.06 -17.72 3.50
N MET A 140 -2.87 -18.25 3.19
CA MET A 140 -2.70 -19.49 2.43
C MET A 140 -1.69 -20.46 3.07
N PRO A 141 -1.92 -20.93 4.32
CA PRO A 141 -0.95 -21.71 5.08
C PRO A 141 -0.60 -23.08 4.46
N ARG A 142 -1.46 -23.59 3.58
CA ARG A 142 -1.26 -24.85 2.83
C ARG A 142 -1.15 -24.61 1.32
N GLY A 143 -1.07 -23.34 0.90
CA GLY A 143 -1.29 -22.92 -0.47
C GLY A 143 -2.75 -23.09 -0.92
N VAL A 144 -3.02 -22.60 -2.12
CA VAL A 144 -4.21 -22.93 -2.91
C VAL A 144 -3.74 -23.47 -4.26
N LEU A 145 -4.62 -24.16 -5.00
CA LEU A 145 -4.30 -24.62 -6.36
C LEU A 145 -4.00 -23.41 -7.26
N GLY A 146 -2.73 -23.29 -7.69
CA GLY A 146 -2.19 -22.21 -8.52
C GLY A 146 -1.12 -21.43 -7.78
#